data_AF-A0A833S6V6-F1
#
_entry.id   AF-A0A833S6V6-F1
#
_cell.length_a   1.000
_cell.length_b   1.000
_cell.length_c   1.000
_cell.angle_alpha   90.00
_cell.angle_beta   90.00
_cell.angle_gamma   90.00
#
_symmetry.space_group_name_H-M   'P 1'
#
loop_
_entity.id
_entity.type
_entity.pdbx_description
1 polymer ?
#
loop_
_entity_poly.entity_id
_entity_poly.type
_entity_poly.pdbx_seq_one_letter_code
_entity_poly.pdbx_strand_id
1 'polypeptide(L)'
;MFNLLVHIFLRREFLGQAWTKADKSSRAPNICLLTKRFNEMSKLIASEVVRRRSVSGRVAVIEKWVAIADCNRTLRNYNGVLQICAALSSSSIFRLKRTWNKVPEATTQMMEELQDIVSSDGRFKNLKEALRRCDSPCIPYIGMYLSDLSFIEEGTRTMTEDGLLNFSKMRMVHNFFFGIHYVKTKDIHYFVVVRINVKYYDSIN
;
A
#
# COMPACT_ATOMS: atom_id res chain seq x y z
N MET A 1 3.01 -10.85 8.24
CA MET A 1 3.10 -10.24 6.89
C MET A 1 3.90 -11.10 5.91
N PHE A 2 4.94 -11.77 6.40
CA PHE A 2 5.98 -12.53 5.68
C PHE A 2 5.51 -13.57 4.63
N ASN A 3 4.65 -14.52 5.00
CA ASN A 3 4.15 -15.53 4.04
C ASN A 3 3.09 -14.99 3.07
N LEU A 4 2.51 -13.83 3.34
CA LEU A 4 1.39 -13.35 2.54
C LEU A 4 1.87 -12.88 1.17
N LEU A 5 2.87 -11.99 1.09
CA LEU A 5 3.29 -11.36 -0.17
C LEU A 5 3.95 -12.36 -1.16
N VAL A 6 4.58 -13.39 -0.62
CA VAL A 6 5.12 -14.51 -1.42
C VAL A 6 3.99 -15.30 -2.07
N HIS A 7 2.91 -15.62 -1.34
CA HIS A 7 1.75 -16.37 -1.84
C HIS A 7 0.69 -15.53 -2.58
N ILE A 8 0.71 -14.20 -2.48
CA ILE A 8 -0.31 -13.28 -3.04
C ILE A 8 -0.46 -13.34 -4.55
N PHE A 9 0.52 -13.85 -5.29
CA PHE A 9 0.38 -13.99 -6.74
C PHE A 9 -0.01 -15.39 -7.16
N LEU A 10 -0.90 -16.02 -6.40
CA LEU A 10 -1.85 -16.92 -7.03
C LEU A 10 -2.69 -16.05 -7.98
N ARG A 11 -2.32 -16.05 -9.27
CA ARG A 11 -3.01 -15.28 -10.33
C ARG A 11 -4.53 -15.37 -10.21
N ARG A 12 -5.03 -16.50 -9.70
CA ARG A 12 -6.44 -16.79 -9.42
C ARG A 12 -7.16 -15.77 -8.53
N GLU A 13 -6.52 -15.21 -7.49
CA GLU A 13 -7.20 -14.23 -6.62
C GLU A 13 -7.50 -12.89 -7.33
N PHE A 14 -6.77 -12.61 -8.40
CA PHE A 14 -6.95 -11.40 -9.20
C PHE A 14 -7.98 -11.60 -10.33
N LEU A 15 -8.32 -12.83 -10.71
CA LEU A 15 -9.21 -13.08 -11.85
C LEU A 15 -10.66 -12.70 -11.54
N GLY A 16 -11.30 -11.99 -12.49
CA GLY A 16 -12.72 -11.63 -12.40
C GLY A 16 -13.06 -10.75 -11.20
N GLN A 17 -12.09 -9.95 -10.75
CA GLN A 17 -12.21 -9.06 -9.59
C GLN A 17 -12.68 -9.78 -8.33
N ALA A 18 -12.14 -10.98 -8.04
CA ALA A 18 -12.64 -11.82 -6.95
C ALA A 18 -12.68 -11.11 -5.59
N TRP A 19 -11.77 -10.17 -5.33
CA TRP A 19 -11.73 -9.38 -4.09
C TRP A 19 -12.92 -8.42 -3.90
N THR A 20 -13.70 -8.14 -4.95
CA THR A 20 -14.91 -7.29 -4.89
C THR A 20 -16.19 -8.10 -4.68
N LYS A 21 -16.14 -9.43 -4.82
CA LYS A 21 -17.31 -10.31 -4.78
C LYS A 21 -17.72 -10.68 -3.35
N ALA A 22 -18.94 -11.17 -3.18
CA ALA A 22 -19.48 -11.55 -1.87
C ALA A 22 -18.67 -12.68 -1.21
N ASP A 23 -18.14 -13.60 -2.03
CA ASP A 23 -17.30 -14.74 -1.65
C ASP A 23 -15.79 -14.42 -1.66
N LYS A 24 -15.41 -13.14 -1.60
CA LYS A 24 -14.00 -12.69 -1.59
C LYS A 24 -13.13 -13.37 -0.53
N SER A 25 -13.69 -13.73 0.62
CA SER A 25 -12.96 -14.40 1.69
C SER A 25 -12.46 -15.80 1.31
N SER A 26 -13.13 -16.48 0.37
CA SER A 26 -12.68 -17.79 -0.14
C SER A 26 -11.93 -17.67 -1.45
N ARG A 27 -12.32 -16.74 -2.34
CA ARG A 27 -11.70 -16.59 -3.67
C ARG A 27 -10.46 -15.71 -3.70
N ALA A 28 -10.34 -14.77 -2.77
CA ALA A 28 -9.23 -13.82 -2.67
C ALA A 28 -8.77 -13.64 -1.20
N PRO A 29 -8.48 -14.73 -0.46
CA PRO A 29 -8.17 -14.68 0.97
C PRO A 29 -6.92 -13.85 1.27
N ASN A 30 -5.89 -13.91 0.41
CA ASN A 30 -4.65 -13.18 0.65
C ASN A 30 -4.80 -11.68 0.35
N ILE A 31 -5.53 -11.32 -0.71
CA ILE A 31 -5.87 -9.91 -0.99
C ILE A 31 -6.69 -9.33 0.17
N CYS A 32 -7.69 -10.07 0.67
CA CYS A 32 -8.49 -9.64 1.81
C CYS A 32 -7.62 -9.44 3.06
N LEU A 33 -6.68 -10.35 3.33
CA LEU A 33 -5.79 -10.25 4.47
C LEU A 33 -4.78 -9.08 4.36
N LEU A 34 -4.32 -8.73 3.16
CA LEU A 34 -3.53 -7.51 2.95
C LEU A 34 -4.33 -6.26 3.28
N THR A 35 -5.53 -6.15 2.72
CA THR A 35 -6.40 -4.99 2.93
C THR A 35 -6.73 -4.85 4.42
N LYS A 36 -7.01 -5.97 5.10
CA LYS A 36 -7.20 -6.00 6.54
C LYS A 36 -5.97 -5.48 7.29
N ARG A 37 -4.77 -6.01 6.99
CA ARG A 37 -3.52 -5.56 7.62
C ARG A 37 -3.20 -4.09 7.36
N PHE A 38 -3.46 -3.60 6.15
CA PHE A 38 -3.32 -2.20 5.82
C PHE A 38 -4.18 -1.33 6.74
N ASN A 39 -5.45 -1.66 6.87
CA ASN A 39 -6.38 -0.94 7.72
C ASN A 39 -6.06 -1.06 9.21
N GLU A 40 -5.60 -2.22 9.67
CA GLU A 40 -5.17 -2.43 11.06
C GLU A 40 -3.96 -1.57 11.41
N MET A 41 -2.94 -1.50 10.53
CA MET A 41 -1.79 -0.62 10.74
C MET A 41 -2.19 0.85 10.79
N SER A 42 -3.02 1.31 9.85
CA SER A 42 -3.46 2.72 9.87
C SER A 42 -4.27 3.05 11.13
N LYS A 43 -5.10 2.11 11.63
CA LYS A 43 -5.82 2.27 12.90
C LYS A 43 -4.90 2.26 14.11
N LEU A 44 -3.85 1.45 14.11
CA LEU A 44 -2.85 1.40 15.18
C LEU A 44 -2.14 2.75 15.30
N ILE A 45 -1.65 3.29 14.18
CA ILE A 45 -0.99 4.59 14.12
C ILE A 45 -1.93 5.69 14.63
N ALA A 46 -3.17 5.71 14.10
CA ALA A 46 -4.17 6.67 14.53
C ALA A 46 -4.43 6.59 16.05
N SER A 47 -4.61 5.37 16.56
CA SER A 47 -4.84 5.12 17.98
C SER A 47 -3.67 5.56 18.84
N GLU A 48 -2.43 5.34 18.41
CA GLU A 48 -1.24 5.77 19.15
C GLU A 48 -1.19 7.28 19.30
N VAL A 49 -1.49 8.03 18.23
CA VAL A 49 -1.56 9.50 18.27
C VAL A 49 -2.70 9.94 19.18
N VAL A 50 -3.93 9.49 18.96
CA VAL A 50 -5.09 10.02 19.71
C VAL A 50 -5.10 9.65 21.19
N ARG A 51 -4.38 8.58 21.60
CA ARG A 51 -4.25 8.18 23.01
C ARG A 51 -3.31 9.07 23.82
N ARG A 52 -2.46 9.89 23.19
CA ARG A 52 -1.58 10.79 23.94
C ARG A 52 -2.37 12.00 24.45
N ARG A 53 -2.36 12.17 25.78
CA ARG A 53 -3.08 13.25 26.48
C ARG A 53 -2.49 14.63 26.14
N SER A 54 -1.17 14.77 26.19
CA SER A 54 -0.48 16.03 25.94
C SER A 54 -0.31 16.31 24.44
N VAL A 55 -0.29 17.60 24.07
CA VAL A 55 0.04 18.05 22.71
C VAL A 55 1.45 17.59 22.32
N SER A 56 2.43 17.79 23.20
CA SER A 56 3.82 17.37 22.98
C SER A 56 3.94 15.87 22.74
N GLY A 57 3.20 15.04 23.49
CA GLY A 57 3.18 13.60 23.28
C GLY A 57 2.61 13.20 21.93
N ARG A 58 1.59 13.91 21.44
CA ARG A 58 1.07 13.68 20.08
C ARG A 58 2.05 14.09 19.00
N VAL A 59 2.71 15.25 19.16
CA VAL A 59 3.75 15.73 18.23
C VAL A 59 4.87 14.70 18.12
N ALA A 60 5.40 14.21 19.24
CA ALA A 60 6.47 13.22 19.26
C ALA A 60 6.08 11.90 18.54
N VAL A 61 4.82 11.45 18.68
CA VAL A 61 4.33 10.26 17.97
C VAL A 61 4.20 10.53 16.46
N ILE A 62 3.74 11.72 16.05
CA ILE A 62 3.67 12.09 14.63
C ILE A 62 5.07 12.11 14.03
N GLU A 63 6.04 12.78 14.66
CA GLU A 63 7.44 12.83 14.20
C GLU A 63 8.04 11.43 14.07
N LYS A 64 7.83 10.56 15.07
CA LYS A 64 8.25 9.16 15.03
C LYS A 64 7.69 8.44 13.80
N TRP A 65 6.39 8.58 13.53
CA TRP A 65 5.77 7.88 12.40
C TRP A 65 6.20 8.44 11.04
N VAL A 66 6.42 9.75 10.93
CA VAL A 66 7.00 10.36 9.71
C VAL A 66 8.42 9.83 9.46
N ALA A 67 9.26 9.75 10.49
CA ALA A 67 10.59 9.16 10.37
C ALA A 67 10.56 7.68 9.95
N ILE A 68 9.60 6.91 10.49
CA ILE A 68 9.39 5.50 10.08
C ILE A 68 8.90 5.43 8.62
N ALA A 69 8.07 6.38 8.16
CA ALA A 69 7.64 6.43 6.77
C ALA A 69 8.81 6.71 5.83
N ASP A 70 9.73 7.61 6.19
CA ASP A 70 10.94 7.85 5.40
C ASP A 70 11.90 6.63 5.39
N CYS A 71 12.00 5.92 6.52
CA CYS A 71 12.68 4.63 6.55
C CYS A 71 12.05 3.62 5.59
N ASN A 72 10.71 3.54 5.54
CA ASN A 72 10.00 2.69 4.58
C ASN A 72 10.25 3.12 3.12
N ARG A 73 10.33 4.42 2.84
CA ARG A 73 10.71 4.94 1.52
C ARG A 73 12.10 4.47 1.12
N THR A 74 13.08 4.61 2.01
CA THR A 74 14.48 4.17 1.79
C THR A 74 14.56 2.65 1.56
N LEU A 75 13.75 1.88 2.28
CA LEU A 75 13.61 0.43 2.13
C LEU A 75 12.71 0.01 0.95
N ARG A 76 12.23 0.98 0.15
CA ARG A 76 11.36 0.77 -1.02
C ARG A 76 10.09 -0.01 -0.67
N ASN A 77 9.63 0.14 0.58
CA ASN A 77 8.36 -0.36 1.09
C ASN A 77 7.28 0.71 0.95
N TYR A 78 6.82 0.93 -0.28
CA TYR A 78 5.81 1.93 -0.58
C TYR A 78 4.42 1.60 0.00
N ASN A 79 4.14 0.31 0.26
CA ASN A 79 2.96 -0.05 1.04
C ASN A 79 3.03 0.56 2.45
N GLY A 80 4.19 0.48 3.12
CA GLY A 80 4.40 1.07 4.44
C GLY A 80 4.32 2.60 4.43
N VAL A 81 4.93 3.25 3.44
CA VAL A 81 4.82 4.71 3.25
C VAL A 81 3.34 5.12 3.19
N LEU A 82 2.57 4.49 2.29
CA LEU A 82 1.16 4.83 2.10
C LEU A 82 0.32 4.52 3.35
N GLN A 83 0.58 3.42 4.08
CA GLN A 83 -0.11 3.10 5.33
C GLN A 83 0.00 4.21 6.36
N ILE A 84 1.20 4.78 6.50
CA ILE A 84 1.49 5.83 7.48
C ILE A 84 0.91 7.16 7.01
N CYS A 85 1.14 7.56 5.76
CA CYS A 85 0.54 8.76 5.20
C CYS A 85 -0.99 8.75 5.32
N ALA A 86 -1.63 7.64 4.95
CA ALA A 86 -3.08 7.50 5.06
C ALA A 86 -3.57 7.57 6.52
N ALA A 87 -2.80 7.07 7.49
CA ALA A 87 -3.14 7.18 8.89
C ALA A 87 -3.07 8.63 9.39
N LEU A 88 -1.96 9.33 9.11
CA LEU A 88 -1.73 10.70 9.54
C LEU A 88 -2.68 11.70 8.85
N SER A 89 -3.05 11.45 7.60
CA SER A 89 -4.04 12.23 6.86
C SER A 89 -5.49 11.82 7.16
N SER A 90 -5.73 10.80 8.00
CA SER A 90 -7.09 10.42 8.40
C SER A 90 -7.77 11.54 9.19
N SER A 91 -9.10 11.62 9.08
CA SER A 91 -9.89 12.64 9.79
C SER A 91 -9.70 12.64 11.31
N SER A 92 -9.28 11.51 11.88
CA SER A 92 -8.99 11.37 13.31
C SER A 92 -7.76 12.16 13.77
N ILE A 93 -6.75 12.29 12.90
CA ILE A 93 -5.50 13.00 13.17
C ILE A 93 -5.51 14.39 12.51
N PHE A 94 -5.94 14.50 11.25
CA PHE A 94 -5.90 15.74 10.46
C PHE A 94 -6.66 16.91 11.11
N ARG A 95 -7.71 16.60 11.89
CA ARG A 95 -8.50 17.61 12.63
C ARG A 95 -7.77 18.20 13.84
N LEU A 96 -6.68 17.61 14.32
CA LEU A 96 -5.98 18.01 15.54
C LEU A 96 -5.11 19.26 15.31
N LYS A 97 -5.73 20.39 14.92
CA LYS A 97 -5.02 21.62 14.49
C LYS A 97 -4.03 22.14 15.52
N ARG A 98 -4.37 22.13 16.82
CA ARG A 98 -3.43 22.51 17.90
C ARG A 98 -2.16 21.65 17.95
N THR A 99 -2.25 20.39 17.53
CA THR A 99 -1.10 19.47 17.46
C THR A 99 -0.28 19.76 16.21
N TRP A 100 -0.93 19.85 15.04
CA TRP A 100 -0.27 20.16 13.77
C TRP A 100 0.50 21.48 13.81
N ASN A 101 -0.04 22.52 14.45
CA ASN A 101 0.64 23.81 14.64
C ASN A 101 1.92 23.72 15.50
N LYS A 102 2.17 22.59 16.17
CA LYS A 102 3.35 22.34 17.00
C LYS A 102 4.28 21.28 16.40
N VAL A 103 3.89 20.64 15.30
CA VAL A 103 4.78 19.74 14.55
C VAL A 103 5.85 20.59 13.87
N PRO A 104 7.13 20.23 13.94
CA PRO A 104 8.18 20.98 13.26
C PRO A 104 7.96 21.04 11.75
N GLU A 105 8.38 22.16 11.14
CA GLU A 105 8.25 22.39 9.70
C GLU A 105 8.96 21.30 8.89
N ALA A 106 10.17 20.89 9.29
CA ALA A 106 10.92 19.81 8.64
C ALA A 106 10.14 18.48 8.60
N THR A 107 9.44 18.12 9.69
CA THR A 107 8.59 16.92 9.74
C THR A 107 7.38 17.05 8.81
N THR A 108 6.80 18.25 8.73
CA THR A 108 5.66 18.52 7.84
C THR A 108 6.07 18.43 6.37
N GLN A 109 7.20 19.03 6.00
CA GLN A 109 7.77 18.95 4.65
C GLN A 109 8.09 17.51 4.24
N MET A 110 8.73 16.74 5.12
CA MET A 110 8.99 15.31 4.85
C MET A 110 7.69 14.52 4.65
N MET A 111 6.67 14.82 5.45
CA MET A 111 5.35 14.19 5.29
C MET A 111 4.67 14.58 3.95
N GLU A 112 4.87 15.79 3.44
CA GLU A 112 4.37 16.22 2.13
C GLU A 112 5.11 15.51 0.98
N GLU A 113 6.44 15.42 1.04
CA GLU A 113 7.26 14.68 0.07
C GLU A 113 6.86 13.20 -0.01
N LEU A 114 6.66 12.56 1.15
CA LEU A 114 6.20 11.18 1.23
C LEU A 114 4.80 11.00 0.65
N GLN A 115 3.90 11.97 0.88
CA GLN A 115 2.54 11.97 0.32
C GLN A 115 2.54 12.13 -1.20
N ASP A 116 3.40 12.97 -1.76
CA ASP A 116 3.50 13.15 -3.21
C ASP A 116 3.92 11.85 -3.92
N ILE A 117 4.87 11.11 -3.34
CA ILE A 117 5.32 9.83 -3.88
C ILE A 117 4.16 8.83 -3.97
N VAL A 118 3.32 8.76 -2.92
CA VAL A 118 2.22 7.78 -2.82
C VAL A 118 0.85 8.33 -3.18
N SER A 119 0.79 9.54 -3.76
CA SER A 119 -0.46 10.19 -4.15
C SER A 119 -1.27 9.31 -5.09
N SER A 120 -2.59 9.30 -4.91
CA SER A 120 -3.51 8.62 -5.82
C SER A 120 -3.68 9.32 -7.17
N ASP A 121 -3.16 10.54 -7.32
CA ASP A 121 -3.28 11.35 -8.52
C ASP A 121 -2.71 10.62 -9.75
N GLY A 122 -3.40 10.76 -10.88
CA GLY A 122 -3.08 10.05 -12.11
C GLY A 122 -3.08 8.52 -11.94
N ARG A 123 -3.89 7.98 -11.01
CA ARG A 123 -3.92 6.55 -10.63
C ARG A 123 -2.55 6.09 -10.13
N PHE A 124 -2.03 6.79 -9.13
CA PHE A 124 -0.71 6.52 -8.53
C PHE A 124 0.44 6.70 -9.51
N LYS A 125 0.43 7.78 -10.31
CA LYS A 125 1.46 8.03 -11.34
C LYS A 125 2.87 8.06 -10.74
N ASN A 126 3.07 8.83 -9.67
CA ASN A 126 4.38 8.99 -9.03
C ASN A 126 4.88 7.67 -8.42
N LEU A 127 4.00 6.94 -7.73
CA LEU A 127 4.31 5.62 -7.19
C LEU A 127 4.65 4.60 -8.29
N LYS A 128 3.93 4.60 -9.42
CA LYS A 128 4.25 3.74 -10.57
C LYS A 128 5.61 4.08 -11.15
N GLU A 129 5.95 5.36 -11.26
CA GLU A 129 7.26 5.81 -11.73
C GLU A 129 8.38 5.39 -10.76
N ALA A 130 8.17 5.56 -9.45
CA ALA A 130 9.09 5.10 -8.42
C ALA A 130 9.31 3.59 -8.50
N LEU A 131 8.24 2.79 -8.64
CA LEU A 131 8.32 1.33 -8.80
C LEU A 131 9.00 0.89 -10.09
N ARG A 132 8.89 1.65 -11.20
CA ARG A 132 9.59 1.35 -12.46
C ARG A 132 11.09 1.60 -12.38
N ARG A 133 11.51 2.63 -11.64
CA ARG A 133 12.92 2.97 -11.41
C ARG A 133 13.56 2.18 -10.28
N CYS A 134 12.74 1.47 -9.52
CA CYS A 134 13.15 0.72 -8.34
C CYS A 134 13.77 -0.62 -8.74
N ASP A 135 15.03 -0.81 -8.37
CA ASP A 135 15.62 -2.14 -8.34
C ASP A 135 15.11 -2.93 -7.14
N SER A 136 14.87 -4.20 -7.40
CA SER A 136 14.41 -5.17 -6.41
C SER A 136 15.42 -5.27 -5.24
N PRO A 137 14.98 -5.46 -3.97
CA PRO A 137 13.61 -5.75 -3.54
C PRO A 137 12.78 -4.48 -3.30
N CYS A 138 11.45 -4.59 -3.49
CA CYS A 138 10.49 -3.55 -3.14
C CYS A 138 9.14 -4.13 -2.71
N ILE A 139 8.35 -3.35 -1.97
CA ILE A 139 7.00 -3.72 -1.54
C ILE A 139 6.01 -2.68 -2.08
N PRO A 140 5.28 -3.00 -3.16
CA PRO A 140 4.30 -2.09 -3.73
C PRO A 140 3.00 -2.06 -2.92
N TYR A 141 2.23 -0.98 -3.06
CA TYR A 141 0.85 -0.94 -2.62
C TYR A 141 -0.04 -1.73 -3.60
N ILE A 142 -0.56 -2.88 -3.16
CA ILE A 142 -1.35 -3.79 -4.02
C ILE A 142 -2.65 -3.15 -4.51
N GLY A 143 -3.28 -2.26 -3.73
CA GLY A 143 -4.53 -1.61 -4.13
C GLY A 143 -4.41 -0.81 -5.42
N MET A 144 -3.23 -0.29 -5.76
CA MET A 144 -2.95 0.35 -7.04
C MET A 144 -3.16 -0.63 -8.22
N TYR A 145 -2.60 -1.84 -8.12
CA TYR A 145 -2.75 -2.87 -9.15
C TYR A 145 -4.19 -3.38 -9.22
N LEU A 146 -4.88 -3.52 -8.09
CA LEU A 146 -6.29 -3.91 -8.08
C LEU A 146 -7.16 -2.89 -8.81
N SER A 147 -6.92 -1.59 -8.62
CA SER A 147 -7.63 -0.54 -9.35
C SER A 147 -7.35 -0.57 -10.85
N ASP A 148 -6.10 -0.79 -11.27
CA ASP A 148 -5.76 -0.94 -12.68
C ASP A 148 -6.45 -2.16 -13.31
N LEU A 149 -6.51 -3.28 -12.58
CA LEU A 149 -7.19 -4.48 -13.07
C LEU A 149 -8.70 -4.31 -13.14
N SER A 150 -9.32 -3.64 -12.16
CA SER A 150 -10.74 -3.27 -12.24
C SER A 150 -11.04 -2.43 -13.47
N PHE A 151 -10.17 -1.47 -13.80
CA PHE A 151 -10.34 -0.65 -15.00
C PHE A 151 -10.30 -1.47 -16.30
N ILE A 152 -9.42 -2.47 -16.39
CA ILE A 152 -9.37 -3.39 -17.55
C ILE A 152 -10.64 -4.26 -17.61
N GLU A 153 -11.07 -4.78 -16.46
CA GLU A 153 -12.20 -5.71 -16.38
C GLU A 153 -13.54 -5.03 -16.71
N GLU A 154 -13.75 -3.81 -16.22
CA GLU A 154 -14.97 -3.03 -16.40
C GLU A 154 -14.97 -2.23 -17.72
N GLY A 155 -13.81 -1.76 -18.15
CA GLY A 155 -13.66 -0.95 -19.37
C GLY A 155 -13.58 -1.77 -20.66
N THR A 156 -13.49 -3.10 -20.59
CA THR A 156 -13.39 -3.95 -21.79
C THR A 156 -14.23 -5.22 -21.63
N ARG A 157 -15.13 -5.47 -22.60
CA ARG A 157 -15.98 -6.66 -22.61
C ARG A 157 -15.15 -7.92 -22.84
N THR A 158 -15.47 -8.99 -22.12
CA THR A 158 -14.82 -10.30 -22.29
C THR A 158 -15.17 -10.96 -23.62
N MET A 159 -16.38 -10.71 -24.13
CA MET A 159 -16.83 -11.17 -25.43
C MET A 159 -16.94 -9.98 -26.40
N THR A 160 -16.65 -10.19 -27.67
CA THR A 160 -16.95 -9.27 -28.76
C THR A 160 -18.46 -9.23 -29.02
N GLU A 161 -18.91 -8.31 -29.87
CA GLU A 161 -20.32 -8.21 -30.26
C GLU A 161 -20.79 -9.47 -30.99
N ASP A 162 -19.89 -10.14 -31.71
CA ASP A 162 -20.13 -11.42 -32.40
C ASP A 162 -20.10 -12.64 -31.47
N GLY A 163 -19.98 -12.44 -30.15
CA GLY A 163 -19.92 -13.53 -29.18
C GLY A 163 -18.59 -14.31 -29.19
N LEU A 164 -17.51 -13.74 -29.72
CA LEU A 164 -16.17 -14.33 -29.67
C LEU A 164 -15.39 -13.84 -28.45
N LEU A 165 -14.40 -14.60 -28.00
CA LEU A 165 -13.52 -14.16 -26.91
C LEU A 165 -12.69 -12.93 -27.34
N ASN A 166 -12.71 -11.87 -26.52
CA ASN A 166 -11.93 -10.67 -26.77
C ASN A 166 -10.45 -10.86 -26.39
N PHE A 167 -9.64 -11.29 -27.35
CA PHE A 167 -8.19 -11.47 -27.15
C PHE A 167 -7.43 -10.18 -26.81
N SER A 168 -7.96 -9.00 -27.17
CA SER A 168 -7.37 -7.72 -26.77
C SER A 168 -7.43 -7.56 -25.25
N LYS A 169 -8.60 -7.83 -24.64
CA LYS A 169 -8.76 -7.87 -23.18
C LYS A 169 -7.82 -8.90 -22.55
N MET A 170 -7.77 -10.11 -23.11
CA MET A 170 -6.90 -11.17 -22.58
C MET A 170 -5.42 -10.75 -22.59
N ARG A 171 -4.97 -10.04 -23.63
CA ARG A 171 -3.62 -9.49 -23.72
C ARG A 171 -3.36 -8.39 -22.69
N MET A 172 -4.34 -7.51 -22.44
CA MET A 172 -4.21 -6.47 -21.39
C MET A 172 -4.05 -7.10 -20.01
N VAL A 173 -4.90 -8.10 -19.68
CA VAL A 173 -4.81 -8.86 -18.42
C VAL A 173 -3.49 -9.63 -18.32
N HIS A 174 -3.04 -10.26 -19.41
CA HIS A 174 -1.74 -10.92 -19.47
C HIS A 174 -0.59 -9.95 -19.17
N ASN A 175 -0.56 -8.81 -19.84
CA ASN A 175 0.48 -7.79 -19.68
C ASN A 175 0.50 -7.22 -18.26
N PHE A 176 -0.67 -7.03 -17.65
CA PHE A 176 -0.79 -6.67 -16.24
C PHE A 176 -0.08 -7.70 -15.35
N PHE A 177 -0.41 -8.99 -15.47
CA PHE A 177 0.23 -10.02 -14.64
C PHE A 177 1.72 -10.19 -14.93
N PHE A 178 2.14 -10.08 -16.19
CA PHE A 178 3.54 -10.14 -16.58
C PHE A 178 4.35 -9.00 -15.96
N GLY A 179 3.81 -7.77 -16.02
CA GLY A 179 4.42 -6.60 -15.39
C GLY A 179 4.61 -6.78 -13.89
N ILE A 180 3.67 -7.43 -13.20
CA ILE A 180 3.83 -7.70 -11.77
C ILE A 180 4.76 -8.88 -11.49
N HIS A 181 4.77 -9.91 -12.34
CA HIS A 181 5.67 -11.06 -12.19
C HIS A 181 7.14 -10.68 -12.36
N TYR A 182 7.46 -9.76 -13.28
CA TYR A 182 8.81 -9.23 -13.45
C TYR A 182 9.35 -8.57 -12.16
N VAL A 183 8.47 -7.91 -11.39
CA VAL A 183 8.80 -7.37 -10.06
C VAL A 183 9.06 -8.48 -9.03
N LYS A 184 8.48 -9.69 -9.20
CA LYS A 184 8.69 -10.84 -8.30
C LYS A 184 9.93 -11.68 -8.62
N THR A 185 10.29 -11.84 -9.89
CA THR A 185 11.37 -12.75 -10.31
C THR A 185 12.77 -12.27 -9.95
N LYS A 186 12.93 -11.01 -9.51
CA LYS A 186 14.23 -10.47 -9.13
C LYS A 186 14.63 -10.67 -7.66
N ASP A 187 13.77 -11.18 -6.75
CA ASP A 187 14.19 -11.42 -5.36
C ASP A 187 13.39 -12.47 -4.58
N ILE A 188 14.07 -13.50 -4.10
CA ILE A 188 13.67 -14.34 -2.96
C ILE A 188 14.66 -14.08 -1.82
N HIS A 189 14.74 -12.85 -1.28
CA HIS A 189 15.45 -12.58 -0.03
C HIS A 189 14.73 -11.52 0.81
N TYR A 190 13.44 -11.74 1.09
CA TYR A 190 12.59 -10.87 1.92
C TYR A 190 12.90 -10.89 3.43
N PHE A 191 13.93 -11.64 3.89
CA PHE A 191 14.18 -12.01 5.30
C PHE A 191 14.59 -10.88 6.25
N VAL A 192 15.00 -9.71 5.74
CA VAL A 192 15.61 -8.67 6.58
C VAL A 192 14.63 -7.53 6.93
N VAL A 193 13.76 -7.10 6.02
CA VAL A 193 12.98 -5.85 6.19
C VAL A 193 11.81 -6.00 7.19
N VAL A 194 11.20 -7.18 7.29
CA VAL A 194 10.04 -7.39 8.20
C VAL A 194 10.48 -7.70 9.63
N ARG A 195 11.66 -8.29 9.84
CA ARG A 195 12.21 -8.51 11.20
C ARG A 195 12.51 -7.20 11.91
N ILE A 196 12.87 -6.15 11.17
CA ILE A 196 13.07 -4.80 11.72
C ILE A 196 11.73 -4.21 12.19
N ASN A 197 10.66 -4.30 11.39
CA ASN A 197 9.36 -3.76 11.78
C ASN A 197 8.78 -4.46 13.02
N VAL A 198 8.69 -5.79 13.05
CA VAL A 198 8.03 -6.48 14.19
C VAL A 198 8.83 -6.32 15.49
N LYS A 199 10.17 -6.49 15.45
CA LYS A 199 10.98 -6.33 16.68
C LYS A 199 11.04 -4.88 17.17
N TYR A 200 11.04 -3.89 16.28
CA TYR A 200 10.99 -2.48 16.66
C TYR A 200 9.60 -2.08 17.20
N TYR A 201 8.51 -2.65 16.68
CA TYR A 201 7.16 -2.41 17.20
C TYR A 201 6.89 -3.11 18.53
N ASP A 202 7.48 -4.28 18.77
CA ASP A 202 7.36 -5.02 20.03
C ASP A 202 8.33 -4.51 21.12
N SER A 203 9.43 -3.82 20.76
CA SER A 203 10.39 -3.28 21.74
C SER A 203 10.06 -1.89 22.29
N ILE A 204 8.94 -1.29 21.86
CA ILE A 204 8.50 0.07 22.26
C ILE A 204 7.20 0.00 23.11
N ASN A 205 6.72 -1.20 23.43
CA ASN A 205 5.70 -1.47 24.46
C ASN A 205 6.30 -2.32 25.58
#